data_AF-A0A952ZLV1-F1
#
_entry.id   AF-A0A952ZLV1-F1
#
_cell.length_a   1.000
_cell.length_b   1.000
_cell.length_c   1.000
_cell.angle_alpha   90.00
_cell.angle_beta   90.00
_cell.angle_gamma   90.00
#
_symmetry.space_group_name_H-M   'P 1'
#
loop_
_entity.id
_entity.type
_entity.pdbx_description
1 polymer ?
#
loop_
_entity_poly.entity_id
_entity_poly.type
_entity_poly.pdbx_seq_one_letter_code
_entity_poly.pdbx_strand_id
1 'polypeptide(L)'
;MLVENTEIRRELLLHLIQLVKRGELTEAMKCGLPPKDLDELSQMTDLDVAALASEPALHVSFQIDPDEFARALVRSRRSEADQRALMYYFRHGASINMFWRHFKLSKRAVNEFRRQRLLVAPSGRPPVLPEPCALRLLARYRALPPEMSERDRFIRLHQEFQGAADAPNPLPLATLYNALAAYF
;
A
#
# COMPACT_ATOMS: atom_id res chain seq x y z
N MET A 1 -7.41 26.89 -5.96
CA MET A 1 -6.29 27.73 -5.47
C MET A 1 -5.61 28.35 -6.68
N LEU A 2 -5.27 29.64 -6.64
CA LEU A 2 -4.48 30.28 -7.70
C LEU A 2 -3.02 29.83 -7.61
N VAL A 3 -2.40 29.60 -8.77
CA VAL A 3 -1.01 29.14 -8.87
C VAL A 3 -0.14 30.33 -9.24
N GLU A 4 0.54 30.91 -8.26
CA GLU A 4 1.46 32.03 -8.47
C GLU A 4 2.86 31.55 -8.89
N ASN A 5 3.24 30.33 -8.52
CA ASN A 5 4.54 29.76 -8.87
C ASN A 5 4.60 29.40 -10.37
N THR A 6 5.55 30.00 -11.10
CA THR A 6 5.75 29.80 -12.54
C THR A 6 6.07 28.35 -12.92
N GLU A 7 6.84 27.62 -12.10
CA GLU A 7 7.17 26.22 -12.36
C GLU A 7 5.92 25.34 -12.27
N ILE A 8 5.08 25.54 -11.25
CA ILE A 8 3.82 24.79 -11.13
C ILE A 8 2.90 25.12 -12.30
N ARG A 9 2.81 26.38 -12.73
CA ARG A 9 2.05 26.77 -13.94
C ARG A 9 2.56 26.03 -15.17
N ARG A 10 3.89 26.01 -15.37
CA ARG A 10 4.52 25.30 -16.48
C ARG A 10 4.21 23.81 -16.46
N GLU A 11 4.34 23.14 -15.32
CA GLU A 11 4.04 21.70 -15.20
C GLU A 11 2.56 21.39 -15.49
N LEU A 12 1.64 22.26 -15.09
CA LEU A 12 0.22 22.11 -15.43
C LEU A 12 -0.04 22.26 -16.95
N LEU A 13 0.61 23.22 -17.61
CA LEU A 13 0.54 23.37 -19.07
C LEU A 13 1.14 22.16 -19.79
N LEU A 14 2.29 21.67 -19.33
CA LEU A 14 2.92 20.47 -19.88
C LEU A 14 2.04 19.23 -19.69
N HIS A 15 1.35 19.12 -18.55
CA HIS A 15 0.39 18.04 -18.32
C HIS A 15 -0.76 18.09 -19.33
N LEU A 16 -1.32 19.28 -19.61
CA LEU A 16 -2.34 19.46 -20.65
C LEU A 16 -1.84 19.03 -22.03
N ILE A 17 -0.62 19.43 -22.41
CA ILE A 17 0.02 19.01 -23.67
C ILE A 17 0.12 17.48 -23.74
N GLN A 18 0.47 16.82 -22.63
CA GLN A 18 0.55 15.36 -22.58
C GLN A 18 -0.82 14.69 -22.73
N LEU A 19 -1.88 15.24 -22.13
CA LEU A 19 -3.25 14.74 -22.31
C LEU A 19 -3.68 14.81 -23.77
N VAL A 20 -3.43 15.95 -24.44
CA VAL A 20 -3.74 16.12 -25.87
C VAL A 20 -2.95 15.13 -26.72
N LYS A 21 -1.63 15.01 -26.48
CA LYS A 21 -0.75 14.07 -27.22
C LYS A 21 -1.13 12.59 -27.01
N ARG A 22 -1.78 12.23 -25.91
CA ARG A 22 -2.31 10.88 -25.65
C ARG A 22 -3.68 10.62 -26.26
N GLY A 23 -4.29 11.63 -26.89
CA GLY A 23 -5.66 11.54 -27.42
C GLY A 23 -6.74 11.70 -26.35
N GLU A 24 -6.40 12.14 -25.15
CA GLU A 24 -7.31 12.34 -24.01
C GLU A 24 -7.95 13.74 -24.04
N LEU A 25 -8.43 14.17 -25.22
CA LEU A 25 -8.92 15.54 -25.44
C LEU A 25 -10.10 15.91 -24.52
N THR A 26 -11.00 14.95 -24.23
CA THR A 26 -12.12 15.16 -23.32
C THR A 26 -11.68 15.50 -21.90
N GLU A 27 -10.57 14.93 -21.42
CA GLU A 27 -10.00 15.25 -20.11
C GLU A 27 -9.34 16.63 -20.12
N ALA A 28 -8.58 16.95 -21.18
CA ALA A 28 -7.95 18.27 -21.33
C ALA A 28 -8.98 19.41 -21.39
N MET A 29 -10.14 19.18 -22.02
CA MET A 29 -11.24 20.14 -22.09
C MET A 29 -11.90 20.42 -20.74
N LYS A 30 -11.77 19.55 -19.73
CA LYS A 30 -12.31 19.81 -18.38
C LYS A 30 -11.67 21.03 -17.72
N CYS A 31 -10.51 21.47 -18.22
CA CYS A 31 -9.84 22.70 -17.78
C CYS A 31 -10.49 23.98 -18.34
N GLY A 32 -11.54 23.87 -19.15
CA GLY A 32 -12.31 25.01 -19.66
C GLY A 32 -11.71 25.70 -20.89
N LEU A 33 -10.63 25.14 -21.46
CA LEU A 33 -10.04 25.63 -22.70
C LEU A 33 -10.75 25.02 -23.92
N PRO A 34 -10.98 25.80 -24.99
CA PRO A 34 -11.55 25.27 -26.21
C PRO A 34 -10.53 24.36 -26.94
N PRO A 35 -10.98 23.40 -27.76
CA PRO A 35 -10.09 22.47 -28.47
C PRO A 35 -9.02 23.14 -29.31
N LYS A 36 -9.35 24.28 -29.95
CA LYS A 36 -8.41 25.04 -30.78
C LYS A 36 -7.19 25.51 -29.98
N ASP A 37 -7.41 26.01 -28.76
CA ASP A 37 -6.34 26.55 -27.92
C ASP A 37 -5.50 25.40 -27.32
N LEU A 38 -6.13 24.24 -27.08
CA LEU A 38 -5.42 23.02 -26.67
C LEU A 38 -4.54 22.46 -27.80
N ASP A 39 -5.03 22.48 -29.04
CA ASP A 39 -4.24 22.10 -30.22
C ASP A 39 -3.05 23.04 -30.41
N GLU A 40 -3.24 24.35 -30.28
CA GLU A 40 -2.18 25.35 -30.36
C GLU A 40 -1.15 25.15 -29.24
N LEU A 41 -1.60 24.98 -28.00
CA LEU A 41 -0.74 24.66 -26.86
C LEU A 41 0.08 23.38 -27.08
N SER A 42 -0.50 22.36 -27.72
CA SER A 42 0.19 21.07 -27.97
C SER A 42 1.36 21.17 -28.96
N GLN A 43 1.36 22.22 -29.80
CA GLN A 43 2.37 22.49 -30.82
C GLN A 43 3.47 23.44 -30.34
N MET A 44 3.29 24.08 -29.18
CA MET A 44 4.29 24.97 -28.59
C MET A 44 5.59 24.24 -28.22
N THR A 45 6.72 24.92 -28.33
CA THR A 45 7.99 24.42 -27.82
C THR A 45 8.08 24.57 -26.30
N ASP A 46 8.99 23.85 -25.66
CA ASP A 46 9.21 23.98 -24.21
C ASP A 46 9.55 25.43 -23.78
N LEU A 47 10.22 26.19 -24.65
CA LEU A 47 10.54 27.61 -24.43
C LEU A 47 9.27 28.47 -24.46
N ASP A 48 8.39 28.22 -25.44
CA ASP A 48 7.11 28.94 -25.56
C ASP A 48 6.21 28.66 -24.36
N VAL A 49 6.16 27.40 -23.90
CA VAL A 49 5.40 27.02 -22.70
C VAL A 49 5.97 27.68 -21.44
N ALA A 50 7.29 27.79 -21.32
CA ALA A 50 7.93 28.48 -20.20
C ALA A 50 7.63 29.99 -20.22
N ALA A 51 7.63 30.61 -21.40
CA ALA A 51 7.24 32.01 -21.57
C ALA A 51 5.77 32.22 -21.20
N LEU A 52 4.86 31.37 -21.70
CA LEU A 52 3.44 31.41 -21.40
C LEU A 52 3.15 31.23 -19.90
N ALA A 53 3.85 30.30 -19.23
CA ALA A 53 3.74 30.09 -17.79
C ALA A 53 4.18 31.31 -16.96
N SER A 54 5.08 32.14 -17.52
CA SER A 54 5.61 33.34 -16.88
C SER A 54 4.71 34.57 -17.08
N GLU A 55 3.70 34.49 -17.95
CA GLU A 55 2.79 35.58 -18.26
C GLU A 55 1.97 35.99 -17.01
N PRO A 56 2.08 37.23 -16.52
CA PRO A 56 1.36 37.68 -15.33
C PRO A 56 -0.16 37.66 -15.48
N ALA A 57 -0.65 37.88 -16.70
CA ALA A 57 -2.09 37.85 -17.01
C ALA A 57 -2.68 36.43 -17.05
N LEU A 58 -1.84 35.39 -17.12
CA LEU A 58 -2.31 34.02 -17.16
C LEU A 58 -2.64 33.51 -15.75
N HIS A 59 -3.93 33.52 -15.42
CA HIS A 59 -4.43 32.93 -14.18
C HIS A 59 -4.65 31.42 -14.33
N VAL A 60 -3.76 30.64 -13.71
CA VAL A 60 -3.92 29.20 -13.57
C VAL A 60 -4.44 28.90 -12.17
N SER A 61 -5.47 28.06 -12.09
CA SER A 61 -5.96 27.54 -10.82
C SER A 61 -6.06 26.03 -10.86
N PHE A 62 -5.88 25.39 -9.72
CA PHE A 62 -6.21 23.97 -9.58
C PHE A 62 -7.20 23.75 -8.44
N GLN A 63 -7.93 22.66 -8.57
CA GLN A 63 -8.90 22.17 -7.60
C GLN A 63 -8.51 20.76 -7.20
N ILE A 64 -8.63 20.45 -5.92
CA ILE A 64 -8.51 19.10 -5.40
C ILE A 64 -9.90 18.72 -4.92
N ASP A 65 -10.43 17.62 -5.44
CA ASP A 65 -11.63 17.01 -4.88
C ASP A 65 -11.29 16.45 -3.48
N PRO A 66 -11.89 17.02 -2.40
CA PRO A 66 -11.55 16.63 -1.04
C PRO A 66 -11.94 15.18 -0.73
N ASP A 67 -13.01 14.67 -1.34
CA ASP A 67 -13.50 13.33 -1.10
C ASP A 67 -12.63 12.29 -1.81
N GLU A 68 -12.23 12.55 -3.05
CA GLU A 68 -11.28 11.70 -3.77
C GLU A 68 -9.90 11.70 -3.11
N PHE A 69 -9.43 12.87 -2.66
CA PHE A 69 -8.18 12.99 -1.95
C PHE A 69 -8.19 12.20 -0.64
N ALA A 70 -9.26 12.30 0.16
CA ALA A 70 -9.43 11.51 1.37
C ALA A 70 -9.45 10.01 1.07
N ARG A 71 -10.17 9.57 0.03
CA ARG A 71 -10.17 8.16 -0.42
C ARG A 71 -8.78 7.72 -0.85
N ALA A 72 -8.03 8.54 -1.59
CA ALA A 72 -6.66 8.25 -2.01
C ALA A 72 -5.72 8.12 -0.81
N LEU A 73 -5.81 9.01 0.18
CA LEU A 73 -5.04 8.92 1.42
C LEU A 73 -5.34 7.64 2.20
N VAL A 74 -6.63 7.26 2.32
CA VAL A 74 -7.02 6.01 2.98
C VAL A 74 -6.43 4.80 2.24
N ARG A 75 -6.47 4.79 0.91
CA ARG A 75 -5.85 3.72 0.10
C ARG A 75 -4.34 3.66 0.28
N SER A 76 -3.65 4.81 0.28
CA SER A 76 -2.21 4.90 0.51
C SER A 76 -1.83 4.37 1.90
N ARG A 77 -2.51 4.83 2.97
CA ARG A 77 -2.28 4.34 4.34
C ARG A 77 -2.54 2.85 4.48
N ARG A 78 -3.58 2.31 3.83
CA ARG A 78 -3.85 0.86 3.79
C ARG A 78 -2.73 0.12 3.07
N SER A 79 -2.21 0.64 1.96
CA SER A 79 -1.06 0.06 1.25
C SER A 79 0.19 0.00 2.12
N GLU A 80 0.50 1.08 2.85
CA GLU A 80 1.63 1.11 3.78
C GLU A 80 1.44 0.14 4.96
N ALA A 81 0.24 0.06 5.52
CA ALA A 81 -0.10 -0.91 6.57
C ALA A 81 0.05 -2.35 6.06
N ASP A 82 -0.44 -2.63 4.86
CA ASP A 82 -0.35 -3.94 4.22
C ASP A 82 1.09 -4.34 3.92
N GLN A 83 1.92 -3.40 3.45
CA GLN A 83 3.35 -3.63 3.24
C GLN A 83 4.07 -3.92 4.55
N ARG A 84 3.78 -3.16 5.63
CA ARG A 84 4.34 -3.42 6.96
C ARG A 84 3.93 -4.80 7.49
N ALA A 85 2.65 -5.15 7.36
CA ALA A 85 2.15 -6.46 7.75
C ALA A 85 2.83 -7.58 6.94
N LEU A 86 2.98 -7.41 5.63
CA LEU A 86 3.66 -8.37 4.77
C LEU A 86 5.12 -8.58 5.20
N MET A 87 5.84 -7.49 5.47
CA MET A 87 7.24 -7.57 5.92
C MET A 87 7.35 -8.24 7.29
N TYR A 88 6.41 -7.98 8.20
CA TYR A 88 6.34 -8.65 9.49
C TYR A 88 6.20 -10.17 9.30
N TYR A 89 5.29 -10.62 8.45
CA TYR A 89 5.10 -12.06 8.16
C TYR A 89 6.35 -12.72 7.59
N PHE A 90 7.06 -12.03 6.69
CA PHE A 90 8.32 -12.51 6.12
C PHE A 90 9.42 -12.67 7.18
N ARG A 91 9.53 -11.73 8.12
CA ARG A 91 10.56 -11.74 9.18
C ARG A 91 10.27 -12.76 10.27
N HIS A 92 9.00 -12.98 10.60
CA HIS A 92 8.60 -13.78 11.76
C HIS A 92 8.15 -15.20 11.41
N GLY A 93 8.70 -15.78 10.35
CA GLY A 93 8.54 -17.21 10.07
C GLY A 93 7.11 -17.64 9.71
N ALA A 94 6.34 -16.81 9.01
CA ALA A 94 5.03 -17.19 8.51
C ALA A 94 5.11 -18.32 7.48
N SER A 95 4.09 -19.19 7.46
CA SER A 95 4.00 -20.30 6.51
C SER A 95 3.55 -19.83 5.12
N ILE A 96 3.81 -20.62 4.07
CA ILE A 96 3.34 -20.33 2.71
C ILE A 96 1.80 -20.21 2.68
N ASN A 97 1.11 -21.03 3.48
CA ASN A 97 -0.36 -20.99 3.56
C ASN A 97 -0.84 -19.63 4.10
N MET A 98 -0.19 -19.07 5.12
CA MET A 98 -0.54 -17.74 5.64
C MET A 98 -0.38 -16.64 4.58
N PHE A 99 0.70 -16.68 3.78
CA PHE A 99 0.88 -15.73 2.68
C PHE A 99 -0.20 -15.85 1.61
N TRP A 100 -0.58 -17.08 1.27
CA TRP A 100 -1.66 -17.32 0.32
C TRP A 100 -3.02 -16.86 0.88
N ARG A 101 -3.36 -17.22 2.12
CA ARG A 101 -4.64 -16.89 2.75
C ARG A 101 -4.82 -15.39 2.92
N HIS A 102 -3.83 -14.72 3.50
CA HIS A 102 -3.97 -13.33 3.95
C HIS A 102 -3.48 -12.28 2.95
N PHE A 103 -2.55 -12.62 2.05
CA PHE A 103 -1.97 -11.69 1.08
C PHE A 103 -2.16 -12.14 -0.39
N LYS A 104 -2.79 -13.29 -0.63
CA LYS A 104 -3.01 -13.87 -1.97
C LYS A 104 -1.73 -14.07 -2.77
N LEU A 105 -0.60 -14.26 -2.09
CA LEU A 105 0.69 -14.50 -2.73
C LEU A 105 0.87 -15.99 -3.06
N SER A 106 1.38 -16.27 -4.26
CA SER A 106 1.74 -17.63 -4.66
C SER A 106 3.01 -18.11 -3.96
N LYS A 107 3.17 -19.43 -3.82
CA LYS A 107 4.41 -20.05 -3.31
C LYS A 107 5.65 -19.55 -4.06
N ARG A 108 5.55 -19.40 -5.38
CA ARG A 108 6.63 -18.88 -6.24
C ARG A 108 7.01 -17.45 -5.83
N ALA A 109 6.03 -16.55 -5.71
CA ALA A 109 6.26 -15.16 -5.32
C ALA A 109 6.89 -15.04 -3.92
N VAL A 110 6.42 -15.84 -2.95
CA VAL A 110 6.98 -15.87 -1.59
C VAL A 110 8.44 -16.34 -1.59
N ASN A 111 8.75 -17.41 -2.34
CA ASN A 111 10.12 -17.93 -2.41
C ASN A 111 11.06 -16.97 -3.13
N GLU A 112 10.60 -16.33 -4.20
CA GLU A 112 11.36 -15.31 -4.92
C GLU A 112 11.68 -14.12 -4.01
N PHE A 113 10.68 -13.62 -3.28
CA PHE A 113 10.87 -12.53 -2.33
C PHE A 113 11.88 -12.89 -1.22
N ARG A 114 11.77 -14.10 -0.65
CA ARG A 114 12.73 -14.60 0.36
C ARG A 114 14.15 -14.66 -0.19
N ARG A 115 14.32 -15.17 -1.41
CA ARG A 115 15.62 -15.26 -2.08
C ARG A 115 16.24 -13.89 -2.32
N GLN A 116 15.46 -12.93 -2.84
CA GLN A 116 15.93 -11.56 -3.08
C GLN A 116 16.38 -10.85 -1.81
N ARG A 117 15.76 -11.18 -0.66
CA ARG A 117 16.01 -10.53 0.63
C ARG A 117 16.90 -11.35 1.58
N LEU A 118 17.49 -12.45 1.09
CA LEU A 118 18.30 -13.38 1.89
C LEU A 118 17.60 -13.85 3.17
N LEU A 119 16.27 -13.96 3.13
CA LEU A 119 15.48 -14.42 4.27
C LEU A 119 15.47 -15.95 4.29
N VAL A 120 16.01 -16.53 5.36
CA VAL A 120 15.99 -17.98 5.56
C VAL A 120 14.58 -18.38 5.98
N ALA A 121 13.95 -19.28 5.22
CA ALA A 121 12.70 -19.89 5.66
C ALA A 121 13.03 -20.83 6.84
N PRO A 122 12.30 -20.75 7.97
CA PRO A 122 12.42 -21.77 9.00
C PRO A 122 12.10 -23.13 8.39
N SER A 123 13.10 -24.00 8.40
CA SER A 123 13.03 -25.38 7.92
C SER A 123 12.45 -26.28 9.00
N GLY A 124 11.51 -27.15 8.63
CA GLY A 124 10.92 -28.16 9.53
C GLY A 124 9.48 -27.87 9.95
N ARG A 125 8.92 -28.78 10.75
CA ARG A 125 7.58 -28.65 11.34
C ARG A 125 7.63 -27.52 12.39
N PRO A 126 6.71 -26.54 12.36
CA PRO A 126 6.65 -25.53 13.40
C PRO A 126 6.51 -26.20 14.78
N PRO A 127 7.15 -25.65 15.83
CA PRO A 127 7.02 -26.20 17.18
C PRO A 127 5.55 -26.21 17.59
N VAL A 128 5.15 -27.21 18.37
CA VAL A 128 3.82 -27.33 18.94
C VAL A 128 3.77 -26.45 20.19
N LEU A 129 2.74 -25.62 20.31
CA LEU A 129 2.50 -24.84 21.53
C LEU A 129 1.99 -25.76 22.64
N PRO A 130 2.51 -25.64 23.87
CA PRO A 130 1.93 -26.32 25.02
C PRO A 130 0.44 -25.98 25.15
N GLU A 131 -0.37 -26.97 25.57
CA GLU A 131 -1.82 -26.83 25.65
C GLU A 131 -2.29 -25.61 26.48
N PRO A 132 -1.72 -25.32 27.67
CA PRO A 132 -2.10 -24.12 28.42
C PRO A 132 -1.86 -22.83 27.64
N CYS A 133 -0.77 -22.77 26.88
CA CYS A 133 -0.42 -21.63 26.05
C CYS A 133 -1.38 -21.50 24.86
N ALA A 134 -1.71 -22.62 24.21
CA ALA A 134 -2.66 -22.66 23.08
C ALA A 134 -4.08 -22.24 23.49
N LEU A 135 -4.55 -22.66 24.68
CA LEU A 135 -5.85 -22.23 25.20
C LEU A 135 -5.88 -20.73 25.52
N ARG A 136 -4.81 -20.19 26.11
CA ARG A 136 -4.67 -18.76 26.37
C ARG A 136 -4.62 -17.95 25.07
N LEU A 137 -3.93 -18.46 24.06
CA LEU A 137 -3.91 -17.90 22.72
C LEU A 137 -5.32 -17.88 22.10
N LEU A 138 -6.06 -18.98 22.17
CA LEU A 138 -7.43 -19.07 21.66
C LEU A 138 -8.37 -18.09 22.36
N ALA A 139 -8.31 -18.01 23.70
CA ALA A 139 -9.09 -17.06 24.47
C ALA A 139 -8.78 -15.61 24.05
N ARG A 140 -7.49 -15.29 23.87
CA ARG A 140 -7.07 -13.97 23.44
C ARG A 140 -7.52 -13.67 22.00
N TYR A 141 -7.39 -14.62 21.08
CA TYR A 141 -7.85 -14.47 19.70
C TYR A 141 -9.35 -14.16 19.63
N ARG A 142 -10.17 -14.83 20.46
CA ARG A 142 -11.62 -14.59 20.55
C ARG A 142 -11.98 -13.25 21.17
N ALA A 143 -11.16 -12.73 22.06
CA ALA A 143 -11.36 -11.44 22.70
C ALA A 143 -10.95 -10.23 21.83
N LEU A 144 -10.29 -10.46 20.69
CA LEU A 144 -9.89 -9.37 19.80
C LEU A 144 -11.10 -8.76 19.06
N PRO A 145 -11.08 -7.44 18.78
CA PRO A 145 -12.19 -6.75 18.13
C PRO A 145 -12.55 -7.36 16.78
N PRO A 146 -13.85 -7.51 16.45
CA PRO A 146 -14.30 -8.12 15.21
C PRO A 146 -13.84 -7.33 13.97
N GLU A 147 -13.67 -6.02 14.07
CA GLU A 147 -13.29 -5.14 12.96
C GLU A 147 -11.81 -5.26 12.57
N MET A 148 -10.98 -5.85 13.45
CA MET A 148 -9.56 -6.04 13.20
C MET A 148 -9.32 -7.08 12.11
N SER A 149 -8.51 -6.74 11.12
CA SER A 149 -8.14 -7.65 10.03
C SER A 149 -7.45 -8.91 10.58
N GLU A 150 -7.68 -10.07 9.95
CA GLU A 150 -7.05 -11.33 10.34
C GLU A 150 -5.52 -11.19 10.38
N ARG A 151 -4.95 -10.40 9.45
CA ARG A 151 -3.51 -10.08 9.39
C ARG A 151 -3.01 -9.43 10.67
N ASP A 152 -3.68 -8.36 11.09
CA ASP A 152 -3.30 -7.58 12.26
C ASP A 152 -3.53 -8.34 13.57
N ARG A 153 -4.57 -9.19 13.62
CA ARG A 153 -4.81 -10.08 14.77
C ARG A 153 -3.62 -11.00 15.01
N PHE A 154 -3.11 -11.65 13.97
CA PHE A 154 -1.94 -12.53 14.10
C PHE A 154 -0.67 -11.77 14.47
N ILE A 155 -0.46 -10.55 13.94
CA ILE A 155 0.68 -9.71 14.33
C ILE A 155 0.59 -9.37 15.81
N ARG A 156 -0.59 -8.92 16.27
CA ARG A 156 -0.82 -8.55 17.66
C ARG A 156 -0.62 -9.73 18.61
N LEU A 157 -1.20 -10.89 18.29
CA LEU A 157 -1.02 -12.11 19.09
C LEU A 157 0.43 -12.55 19.11
N HIS A 158 1.13 -12.45 17.98
CA HIS A 158 2.54 -12.78 17.93
C HIS A 158 3.37 -11.85 18.80
N GLN A 159 3.10 -10.55 18.80
CA GLN A 159 3.78 -9.59 19.67
C GLN A 159 3.49 -9.86 21.15
N GLU A 160 2.24 -10.18 21.49
CA GLU A 160 1.81 -10.47 22.88
C GLU A 160 2.41 -11.79 23.41
N PHE A 161 2.58 -12.80 22.56
CA PHE A 161 3.12 -14.12 22.96
C PHE A 161 4.63 -14.26 22.71
N GLN A 162 5.27 -13.25 22.12
CA GLN A 162 6.72 -13.23 21.95
C GLN A 162 7.38 -13.13 23.33
N GLY A 163 8.18 -14.13 23.71
CA GLY A 163 8.88 -14.14 25.01
C GLY A 163 8.01 -14.53 26.20
N ALA A 164 6.80 -15.06 25.97
CA ALA A 164 6.03 -15.69 27.03
C ALA A 164 6.80 -16.92 27.58
N ALA A 165 6.81 -17.10 28.91
CA ALA A 165 7.60 -18.14 29.59
C ALA A 165 7.26 -19.57 29.13
N ASP A 166 6.03 -19.77 28.66
CA ASP A 166 5.45 -21.02 28.19
C ASP A 166 5.44 -21.17 26.66
N ALA A 167 6.04 -20.22 25.92
CA ALA A 167 6.12 -20.24 24.46
C ALA A 167 7.55 -20.53 23.96
N PRO A 168 7.70 -21.21 22.81
CA PRO A 168 8.98 -21.32 22.12
C PRO A 168 9.61 -19.96 21.85
N ASN A 169 10.93 -19.83 21.99
CA ASN A 169 11.66 -18.61 21.63
C ASN A 169 12.82 -18.93 20.65
N PRO A 170 12.78 -18.44 19.40
CA PRO A 170 11.74 -17.59 18.81
C PRO A 170 10.44 -18.36 18.53
N LEU A 171 9.30 -17.68 18.70
CA LEU A 171 7.98 -18.18 18.32
C LEU A 171 7.71 -17.82 16.85
N PRO A 172 7.60 -18.78 15.91
CA PRO A 172 7.23 -18.44 14.54
C PRO A 172 5.74 -18.14 14.43
N LEU A 173 5.35 -17.22 13.54
CA LEU A 173 3.94 -16.97 13.18
C LEU A 173 3.23 -18.25 12.73
N ALA A 174 3.93 -19.15 12.04
CA ALA A 174 3.39 -20.43 11.62
C ALA A 174 2.94 -21.31 12.81
N THR A 175 3.61 -21.21 13.95
CA THR A 175 3.23 -21.96 15.17
C THR A 175 1.93 -21.46 15.76
N LEU A 176 1.75 -20.14 15.87
CA LEU A 176 0.49 -19.54 16.32
C LEU A 176 -0.68 -19.90 15.40
N TYR A 177 -0.46 -19.81 14.09
CA TYR A 177 -1.46 -20.17 13.10
C TYR A 177 -1.88 -21.63 13.20
N ASN A 178 -0.92 -22.55 13.31
CA ASN A 178 -1.22 -23.97 13.43
C ASN A 178 -1.92 -24.33 14.74
N ALA A 179 -1.56 -23.68 15.84
CA ALA A 179 -2.20 -23.91 17.13
C ALA A 179 -3.68 -23.47 17.10
N LEU A 180 -3.98 -22.32 16.50
CA LEU A 180 -5.36 -21.87 16.34
C LEU A 180 -6.15 -22.72 15.34
N ALA A 181 -5.51 -23.17 14.25
CA ALA A 181 -6.15 -24.02 13.25
C ALA A 181 -6.56 -25.41 13.78
N ALA A 182 -6.07 -25.84 14.95
CA ALA A 182 -6.52 -27.07 15.58
C ALA A 182 -7.93 -26.96 16.21
N TYR A 183 -8.47 -25.75 16.36
CA TYR A 183 -9.74 -25.48 17.04
C TYR A 183 -10.84 -24.92 16.12
N PHE A 184 -10.60 -24.90 14.80
CA PHE A 184 -11.52 -24.43 13.75
C PHE A 184 -11.59 -25.45 12.62
#